data_AF-A0A1D7QWM2-F1
#
_entry.id   AF-A0A1D7QWM2-F1
#
_cell.length_a   1.000
_cell.length_b   1.000
_cell.length_c   1.000
_cell.angle_alpha   90.00
_cell.angle_beta   90.00
_cell.angle_gamma   90.00
#
_symmetry.space_group_name_H-M   'P 1'
#
loop_
_entity.id
_entity.type
_entity.pdbx_description
1 polymer ?
#
loop_
_entity_poly.entity_id
_entity_poly.type
_entity_poly.pdbx_seq_one_letter_code
_entity_poly.pdbx_strand_id
1 'polypeptide(L)'
;MLSDEDPRFLNLEKEHWKKTLLHAGIFALSKKRFEKLFNDLTDTAVLSEKNKTTALNQSENPETFLNHWLVRPHKGRYESFYVTLSEEQKQLLKDKAIHALSKQIHQTGAKRTLFLLLDFHHAFKEGEALWYKFTMTQTTITREEKQFMHSFIITAPEMATPLLIHTIEWHVEMRSREHYLMAAFYLDQLNGCLNHEEFQSVLSVLNHRFSKLKGFREVIRHYTR
;
A
#
# COMPACT_ATOMS: atom_id res chain seq x y z
N MET A 1 18.47 40.61 14.02
CA MET A 1 17.99 39.21 13.99
C MET A 1 16.58 39.25 13.46
N LEU A 2 16.37 38.75 12.24
CA LEU A 2 15.02 38.58 11.68
C LEU A 2 14.45 37.32 12.35
N SER A 3 13.21 37.35 12.83
CA SER A 3 12.57 36.14 13.36
C SER A 3 12.22 35.21 12.20
N ASP A 4 12.11 33.91 12.48
CA ASP A 4 11.77 32.87 11.49
C ASP A 4 10.36 33.06 10.88
N GLU A 5 9.57 34.01 11.40
CA GLU A 5 8.25 34.39 10.88
C GLU A 5 8.29 35.63 9.97
N ASP A 6 9.46 36.25 9.74
CA ASP A 6 9.56 37.40 8.85
C ASP A 6 9.46 36.93 7.37
N PRO A 7 8.48 37.40 6.58
CA PRO A 7 8.30 36.99 5.19
C PRO A 7 9.51 37.33 4.29
N ARG A 8 10.43 38.19 4.74
CA ARG A 8 11.71 38.44 4.07
C ARG A 8 12.69 37.28 4.25
N PHE A 9 12.65 36.57 5.38
CA PHE A 9 13.47 35.39 5.66
C PHE A 9 13.07 34.22 4.75
N LEU A 10 11.76 33.95 4.64
CA LEU A 10 11.19 32.96 3.72
C LEU A 10 11.59 33.20 2.25
N ASN A 11 11.62 34.46 1.81
CA ASN A 11 12.04 34.79 0.46
C ASN A 11 13.56 34.62 0.23
N LEU A 12 14.37 34.87 1.27
CA LEU A 12 15.82 34.64 1.23
C LEU A 12 16.16 33.15 1.18
N GLU A 13 15.51 32.33 2.01
CA GLU A 13 15.66 30.87 1.96
C GLU A 13 15.19 30.30 0.61
N LYS A 14 14.08 30.82 0.07
CA LYS A 14 13.56 30.41 -1.24
C LYS A 14 14.58 30.63 -2.36
N GLU A 15 15.24 31.78 -2.40
CA GLU A 15 16.28 32.05 -3.41
C GLU A 15 17.56 31.26 -3.14
N HIS A 16 17.90 30.99 -1.88
CA HIS A 16 19.03 30.13 -1.51
C HIS A 16 18.83 28.69 -2.02
N TRP A 17 17.71 28.05 -1.68
CA TRP A 17 17.40 26.68 -2.11
C TRP A 17 17.30 26.52 -3.62
N LYS A 18 16.72 27.51 -4.29
CA LYS A 18 16.66 27.57 -5.76
C LYS A 18 18.06 27.57 -6.38
N LYS A 19 19.01 28.35 -5.83
CA LYS A 19 20.39 28.42 -6.31
C LYS A 19 21.18 27.13 -6.02
N THR A 20 20.95 26.52 -4.85
CA THR A 20 21.56 25.25 -4.45
C THR A 20 21.10 24.09 -5.34
N LEU A 21 19.80 24.02 -5.65
CA LEU A 21 19.25 23.00 -6.53
C LEU A 21 19.69 23.18 -7.99
N LEU A 22 19.87 24.43 -8.45
CA LEU A 22 20.46 24.74 -9.75
C LEU A 22 21.93 24.28 -9.86
N HIS A 23 22.73 24.46 -8.81
CA HIS A 23 24.13 23.99 -8.78
C HIS A 23 24.25 22.47 -8.70
N ALA A 24 23.28 21.79 -8.09
CA ALA A 24 23.29 20.34 -7.91
C ALA A 24 22.99 19.54 -9.21
N GLY A 25 22.81 20.20 -10.36
CA GLY A 25 22.57 19.53 -11.65
C GLY A 25 21.22 18.80 -11.71
N ILE A 26 20.36 19.00 -10.71
CA ILE A 26 18.97 18.58 -10.75
C ILE A 26 18.29 19.55 -11.73
N PHE A 27 17.54 19.02 -12.69
CA PHE A 27 16.74 19.73 -13.72
C PHE A 27 17.31 19.73 -15.15
N ALA A 28 17.18 18.56 -15.79
CA ALA A 28 16.54 18.46 -17.12
C ALA A 28 15.00 18.36 -16.97
N LEU A 29 14.42 19.08 -16.01
CA LEU A 29 12.99 19.11 -15.75
C LEU A 29 12.56 20.58 -15.89
N SER A 30 11.44 20.83 -16.57
CA SER A 30 11.08 22.19 -16.99
C SER A 30 10.75 23.08 -15.80
N LYS A 31 11.18 24.36 -15.86
CA LYS A 31 10.90 25.43 -14.89
C LYS A 31 9.44 25.45 -14.40
N LYS A 32 8.48 25.19 -15.31
CA LYS A 32 7.04 25.09 -15.02
C LYS A 32 6.68 23.95 -14.05
N ARG A 33 7.38 22.81 -14.12
CA ARG A 33 7.12 21.65 -13.25
C ARG A 33 7.66 21.89 -11.85
N PHE A 34 8.77 22.62 -11.73
CA PHE A 34 9.31 23.04 -10.43
C PHE A 34 8.43 24.11 -9.77
N GLU A 35 8.00 25.12 -10.53
CA GLU A 35 7.05 26.13 -10.04
C GLU A 35 5.73 25.49 -9.58
N LYS A 36 5.23 24.50 -10.30
CA LYS A 36 4.05 23.73 -9.87
C LYS A 36 4.30 22.94 -8.58
N LEU A 37 5.41 22.19 -8.48
CA LEU A 37 5.75 21.44 -7.27
C LEU A 37 5.96 22.36 -6.06
N PHE A 38 6.59 23.51 -6.28
CA PHE A 38 6.84 24.48 -5.21
C PHE A 38 5.54 25.14 -4.75
N ASN A 39 4.65 25.52 -5.67
CA ASN A 39 3.33 26.05 -5.34
C ASN A 39 2.47 24.98 -4.63
N ASP A 40 2.51 23.73 -5.10
CA ASP A 40 1.79 22.61 -4.45
C ASP A 40 2.31 22.39 -3.01
N LEU A 41 3.61 22.53 -2.76
CA LEU A 41 4.24 22.43 -1.44
C LEU A 41 3.89 23.61 -0.52
N THR A 42 3.86 24.84 -1.04
CA THR A 42 3.47 26.01 -0.26
C THR A 42 1.97 26.06 0.00
N ASP A 43 1.14 25.63 -0.96
CA ASP A 43 -0.31 25.55 -0.79
C ASP A 43 -0.69 24.44 0.21
N THR A 44 0.07 23.33 0.25
CA THR A 44 -0.10 22.32 1.32
C THR A 44 0.32 22.84 2.69
N ALA A 45 1.34 23.69 2.79
CA ALA A 45 1.71 24.33 4.05
C ALA A 45 0.64 25.35 4.52
N VAL A 46 0.10 26.16 3.63
CA VAL A 46 -0.96 27.15 3.95
C VAL A 46 -2.30 26.47 4.27
N LEU A 47 -2.63 25.36 3.59
CA LEU A 47 -3.79 24.52 3.93
C LEU A 47 -3.59 23.76 5.26
N SER A 48 -2.35 23.42 5.62
CA SER A 48 -2.01 22.82 6.91
C SER A 48 -2.18 23.80 8.08
N GLU A 49 -1.99 25.10 7.86
CA GLU A 49 -2.18 26.12 8.90
C GLU A 49 -3.63 26.57 9.04
N LYS A 50 -4.38 26.71 7.93
CA LYS A 50 -5.82 27.00 7.99
C LYS A 50 -6.65 25.86 8.57
N ASN A 51 -6.21 24.61 8.44
CA ASN A 51 -6.86 23.46 9.07
C ASN A 51 -6.46 23.25 10.54
N LYS A 52 -5.38 23.89 11.02
CA LYS A 52 -4.98 23.83 12.44
C LYS A 52 -5.85 24.70 13.35
N THR A 53 -6.53 25.71 12.83
CA THR A 53 -7.31 26.68 13.62
C THR A 53 -8.81 26.42 13.68
N THR A 54 -9.35 25.35 13.08
CA THR A 54 -10.82 25.12 13.03
C THR A 54 -11.33 23.78 13.57
N ALA A 55 -10.57 23.01 14.35
CA ALA A 55 -11.14 21.89 15.13
C ALA A 55 -10.18 21.34 16.19
N LEU A 56 -9.90 22.13 17.23
CA LEU A 56 -9.49 21.58 18.53
C LEU A 56 -10.71 21.67 19.46
N ASN A 57 -11.07 20.52 20.04
CA ASN A 57 -11.80 20.37 21.31
C ASN A 57 -13.33 20.22 21.29
N GLN A 58 -13.85 19.29 20.49
CA GLN A 58 -14.85 18.33 20.98
C GLN A 58 -14.47 16.95 20.42
N SER A 59 -14.51 15.90 21.24
CA SER A 59 -14.24 14.53 20.78
C SER A 59 -15.24 14.18 19.69
N GLU A 60 -14.85 14.33 18.42
CA GLU A 60 -15.68 13.91 17.29
C GLU A 60 -16.02 12.43 17.53
N ASN A 61 -17.31 12.10 17.59
CA ASN A 61 -17.75 10.72 17.77
C ASN A 61 -17.16 9.88 16.62
N PRO A 62 -16.59 8.67 16.89
CA PRO A 62 -16.07 7.78 15.85
C PRO A 62 -17.01 7.56 14.66
N GLU A 63 -18.32 7.57 14.90
CA GLU A 63 -19.33 7.42 13.84
C GLU A 63 -19.43 8.65 12.94
N THR A 64 -19.41 9.85 13.52
CA THR A 64 -19.38 11.11 12.76
C THR A 64 -18.10 11.22 11.94
N PHE A 65 -16.95 10.92 12.56
CA PHE A 65 -15.68 10.88 11.86
C PHE A 65 -15.71 9.90 10.68
N LEU A 66 -16.19 8.67 10.91
CA LEU A 66 -16.21 7.64 9.88
C LEU A 66 -17.08 8.05 8.69
N ASN A 67 -18.27 8.62 8.94
CA ASN A 67 -19.16 9.10 7.88
C ASN A 67 -18.49 10.17 7.01
N HIS A 68 -17.78 11.11 7.62
CA HIS A 68 -17.02 12.13 6.89
C HIS A 68 -15.79 11.55 6.17
N TRP A 69 -15.07 10.65 6.82
CA TRP A 69 -13.83 10.07 6.31
C TRP A 69 -14.08 9.15 5.11
N LEU A 70 -15.19 8.40 5.08
CA LEU A 70 -15.54 7.49 3.99
C LEU A 70 -15.80 8.20 2.65
N VAL A 71 -16.12 9.50 2.65
CA VAL A 71 -16.27 10.29 1.42
C VAL A 71 -14.93 10.42 0.68
N ARG A 72 -13.83 10.57 1.42
CA ARG A 72 -12.47 10.65 0.86
C ARG A 72 -11.48 9.93 1.79
N PRO A 73 -11.41 8.59 1.71
CA PRO A 73 -10.59 7.80 2.60
C PRO A 73 -9.10 8.15 2.45
N HIS A 74 -8.41 8.32 3.58
CA HIS A 74 -6.98 8.58 3.61
C HIS A 74 -6.35 8.00 4.89
N LYS A 75 -5.29 7.19 4.74
CA LYS A 75 -4.61 6.48 5.84
C LYS A 75 -4.17 7.44 6.96
N GLY A 76 -3.40 8.48 6.64
CA GLY A 76 -2.85 9.37 7.68
C GLY A 76 -3.90 10.11 8.51
N ARG A 77 -5.07 10.43 7.93
CA ARG A 77 -6.17 11.06 8.67
C ARG A 77 -6.85 10.05 9.60
N TYR A 78 -6.99 8.80 9.14
CA TYR A 78 -7.50 7.71 9.95
C TYR A 78 -6.59 7.44 11.16
N GLU A 79 -5.28 7.27 10.92
CA GLU A 79 -4.31 6.98 11.99
C GLU A 79 -4.27 8.08 13.04
N SER A 80 -4.24 9.34 12.60
CA SER A 80 -4.21 10.51 13.51
C SER A 80 -5.44 10.55 14.41
N PHE A 81 -6.62 10.18 13.90
CA PHE A 81 -7.82 10.11 14.71
C PHE A 81 -7.82 8.85 15.60
N TYR A 82 -7.43 7.70 15.06
CA TYR A 82 -7.42 6.40 15.73
C TYR A 82 -6.59 6.41 17.03
N VAL A 83 -5.42 7.07 17.03
CA VAL A 83 -4.55 7.14 18.22
C VAL A 83 -5.16 7.93 19.38
N THR A 84 -6.16 8.77 19.13
CA THR A 84 -6.81 9.59 20.16
C THR A 84 -7.96 8.88 20.88
N LEU A 85 -8.35 7.70 20.39
CA LEU A 85 -9.51 6.96 20.88
C LEU A 85 -9.17 6.02 22.03
N SER A 86 -10.18 5.65 22.82
CA SER A 86 -10.06 4.53 23.77
C SER A 86 -9.95 3.19 23.02
N GLU A 87 -9.48 2.13 23.66
CA GLU A 87 -9.33 0.81 23.03
C GLU A 87 -10.66 0.25 22.50
N GLU A 88 -11.76 0.45 23.22
CA GLU A 88 -13.10 0.05 22.76
C GLU A 88 -13.51 0.80 21.50
N GLN A 89 -13.28 2.11 21.45
CA GLN A 89 -13.57 2.96 20.30
C GLN A 89 -12.67 2.64 19.11
N LYS A 90 -11.40 2.32 19.35
CA LYS A 90 -10.43 1.87 18.35
C LYS A 90 -10.91 0.60 17.66
N GLN A 91 -11.29 -0.42 18.43
CA GLN A 91 -11.77 -1.67 17.87
C GLN A 91 -13.05 -1.45 17.04
N LEU A 92 -14.00 -0.68 17.57
CA LEU A 92 -15.23 -0.32 16.86
C LEU A 92 -14.94 0.41 15.54
N LEU A 93 -14.03 1.40 15.55
CA LEU A 93 -13.68 2.17 14.36
C LEU A 93 -12.95 1.30 13.33
N LYS A 94 -12.03 0.42 13.75
CA LYS A 94 -11.37 -0.57 12.89
C LYS A 94 -12.39 -1.41 12.14
N ASP A 95 -13.29 -2.06 12.87
CA ASP A 95 -14.24 -3.00 12.29
C ASP A 95 -15.21 -2.30 11.33
N LYS A 96 -15.76 -1.15 11.74
CA LYS A 96 -16.65 -0.36 10.88
C LYS A 96 -15.94 0.18 9.63
N ALA A 97 -14.70 0.64 9.75
CA ALA A 97 -13.94 1.18 8.62
C ALA A 97 -13.60 0.10 7.60
N ILE A 98 -13.07 -1.05 8.05
CA ILE A 98 -12.75 -2.18 7.17
C ILE A 98 -14.02 -2.67 6.47
N HIS A 99 -15.13 -2.84 7.20
CA HIS A 99 -16.40 -3.26 6.63
C HIS A 99 -16.91 -2.29 5.56
N ALA A 100 -16.91 -0.98 5.86
CA ALA A 100 -17.41 0.02 4.94
C ALA A 100 -16.57 0.13 3.65
N LEU A 101 -15.24 0.12 3.78
CA LEU A 101 -14.35 0.14 2.61
C LEU A 101 -14.45 -1.14 1.78
N SER A 102 -14.66 -2.30 2.41
CA SER A 102 -14.81 -3.58 1.69
C SER A 102 -16.01 -3.56 0.72
N LYS A 103 -17.08 -2.85 1.08
CA LYS A 103 -18.26 -2.63 0.21
C LYS A 103 -17.96 -1.73 -0.98
N GLN A 104 -16.91 -0.90 -0.90
CA GLN A 104 -16.52 0.05 -1.93
C GLN A 104 -15.24 -0.37 -2.67
N ILE A 105 -14.82 -1.64 -2.58
CA ILE A 105 -13.53 -2.11 -3.09
C ILE A 105 -13.37 -1.97 -4.62
N HIS A 106 -14.47 -1.83 -5.36
CA HIS A 106 -14.45 -1.53 -6.79
C HIS A 106 -13.90 -0.11 -7.09
N GLN A 107 -13.94 0.80 -6.10
CA GLN A 107 -13.36 2.13 -6.21
C GLN A 107 -11.88 2.09 -5.85
N THR A 108 -11.01 2.52 -6.77
CA THR A 108 -9.56 2.40 -6.60
C THR A 108 -9.05 3.10 -5.32
N GLY A 109 -9.58 4.29 -4.99
CA GLY A 109 -9.18 5.02 -3.78
C GLY A 109 -9.57 4.30 -2.48
N ALA A 110 -10.78 3.76 -2.42
CA ALA A 110 -11.25 2.98 -1.28
C ALA A 110 -10.47 1.68 -1.13
N LYS A 111 -10.21 0.95 -2.25
CA LYS A 111 -9.39 -0.27 -2.25
C LYS A 111 -7.98 -0.03 -1.70
N ARG A 112 -7.28 0.99 -2.19
CA ARG A 112 -5.93 1.32 -1.72
C ARG A 112 -5.94 1.60 -0.22
N THR A 113 -6.89 2.40 0.24
CA THR A 113 -7.00 2.73 1.66
C THR A 113 -7.36 1.52 2.51
N LEU A 114 -8.22 0.62 2.00
CA LEU A 114 -8.55 -0.64 2.66
C LEU A 114 -7.30 -1.49 2.93
N PHE A 115 -6.48 -1.76 1.92
CA PHE A 115 -5.26 -2.57 2.11
C PHE A 115 -4.23 -1.89 3.02
N LEU A 116 -4.14 -0.56 2.97
CA LEU A 116 -3.34 0.22 3.91
C LEU A 116 -3.84 0.11 5.36
N LEU A 117 -5.15 0.01 5.59
CA LEU A 117 -5.72 -0.19 6.93
C LEU A 117 -5.59 -1.64 7.39
N LEU A 118 -5.75 -2.61 6.50
CA LEU A 118 -5.54 -4.02 6.81
C LEU A 118 -4.10 -4.26 7.28
N ASP A 119 -3.14 -3.67 6.57
CA ASP A 119 -1.72 -3.67 6.92
C ASP A 119 -1.46 -2.99 8.27
N PHE A 120 -1.97 -1.76 8.45
CA PHE A 120 -1.82 -1.00 9.70
C PHE A 120 -2.35 -1.75 10.94
N HIS A 121 -3.46 -2.47 10.80
CA HIS A 121 -4.09 -3.21 11.89
C HIS A 121 -3.65 -4.68 12.01
N HIS A 122 -2.73 -5.13 11.16
CA HIS A 122 -2.38 -6.54 10.99
C HIS A 122 -3.62 -7.46 10.87
N ALA A 123 -4.65 -6.98 10.17
CA ALA A 123 -5.92 -7.69 9.96
C ALA A 123 -5.78 -8.70 8.80
N PHE A 124 -4.86 -9.65 8.97
CA PHE A 124 -4.44 -10.54 7.89
C PHE A 124 -5.52 -11.52 7.45
N LYS A 125 -6.37 -12.02 8.37
CA LYS A 125 -7.46 -12.93 8.03
C LYS A 125 -8.49 -12.26 7.12
N GLU A 126 -8.86 -11.03 7.46
CA GLU A 126 -9.77 -10.22 6.65
C GLU A 126 -9.14 -9.89 5.30
N GLY A 127 -7.85 -9.54 5.29
CA GLY A 127 -7.12 -9.26 4.05
C GLY A 127 -6.97 -10.48 3.14
N GLU A 128 -6.75 -11.67 3.69
CA GLU A 128 -6.75 -12.94 2.95
C GLU A 128 -8.11 -13.19 2.29
N ALA A 129 -9.20 -13.08 3.05
CA ALA A 129 -10.54 -13.27 2.52
C ALA A 129 -10.86 -12.29 1.38
N LEU A 130 -10.43 -11.04 1.51
CA LEU A 130 -10.57 -10.03 0.46
C LEU A 130 -9.68 -10.30 -0.75
N TRP A 131 -8.48 -10.83 -0.54
CA TRP A 131 -7.56 -11.19 -1.61
C TRP A 131 -8.15 -12.26 -2.53
N TYR A 132 -8.67 -13.35 -1.96
CA TYR A 132 -9.35 -14.40 -2.73
C TYR A 132 -10.57 -13.86 -3.47
N LYS A 133 -11.39 -13.04 -2.80
CA LYS A 133 -12.65 -12.56 -3.35
C LYS A 133 -12.46 -11.56 -4.48
N PHE A 134 -11.46 -10.67 -4.37
CA PHE A 134 -11.36 -9.50 -5.23
C PHE A 134 -10.01 -9.35 -5.94
N THR A 135 -8.89 -9.64 -5.29
CA THR A 135 -7.57 -9.41 -5.90
C THR A 135 -7.28 -10.47 -6.96
N MET A 136 -7.60 -11.74 -6.69
CA MET A 136 -7.45 -12.84 -7.65
C MET A 136 -8.47 -12.82 -8.79
N THR A 137 -9.38 -11.85 -8.86
CA THR A 137 -10.28 -11.68 -10.03
C THR A 137 -9.89 -10.48 -10.88
N GLN A 138 -8.85 -9.74 -10.49
CA GLN A 138 -8.42 -8.52 -11.15
C GLN A 138 -7.19 -8.74 -12.03
N THR A 139 -7.09 -7.96 -13.11
CA THR A 139 -5.93 -7.98 -14.00
C THR A 139 -4.68 -7.34 -13.38
N THR A 140 -4.87 -6.44 -12.41
CA THR A 140 -3.78 -5.65 -11.83
C THR A 140 -3.86 -5.60 -10.30
N ILE A 141 -2.71 -5.84 -9.68
CA ILE A 141 -2.51 -5.74 -8.24
C ILE A 141 -1.88 -4.38 -7.94
N THR A 142 -2.50 -3.61 -7.04
CA THR A 142 -2.03 -2.28 -6.65
C THR A 142 -0.76 -2.36 -5.81
N ARG A 143 -0.08 -1.21 -5.66
CA ARG A 143 1.10 -1.11 -4.79
C ARG A 143 0.76 -1.45 -3.35
N GLU A 144 -0.38 -0.97 -2.86
CA GLU A 144 -0.85 -1.16 -1.49
C GLU A 144 -1.20 -2.63 -1.22
N GLU A 145 -1.79 -3.33 -2.19
CA GLU A 145 -2.00 -4.79 -2.12
C GLU A 145 -0.66 -5.55 -2.02
N LYS A 146 0.35 -5.16 -2.81
CA LYS A 146 1.69 -5.78 -2.72
C LYS A 146 2.36 -5.50 -1.39
N GLN A 147 2.20 -4.29 -0.85
CA GLN A 147 2.71 -3.93 0.48
C GLN A 147 2.06 -4.77 1.57
N PHE A 148 0.72 -4.90 1.55
CA PHE A 148 0.00 -5.77 2.46
C PHE A 148 0.51 -7.22 2.40
N MET A 149 0.64 -7.78 1.20
CA MET A 149 1.14 -9.16 1.05
C MET A 149 2.54 -9.32 1.62
N HIS A 150 3.43 -8.36 1.38
CA HIS A 150 4.79 -8.38 1.92
C HIS A 150 4.80 -8.36 3.46
N SER A 151 4.03 -7.47 4.08
CA SER A 151 3.87 -7.44 5.54
C SER A 151 3.26 -8.74 6.08
N PHE A 152 2.30 -9.31 5.37
CA PHE A 152 1.65 -10.56 5.75
C PHE A 152 2.64 -11.74 5.76
N ILE A 153 3.47 -11.86 4.71
CA ILE A 153 4.55 -12.85 4.64
C ILE A 153 5.52 -12.73 5.81
N ILE A 154 5.99 -11.51 6.11
CA ILE A 154 6.97 -11.28 7.17
C ILE A 154 6.39 -11.58 8.55
N THR A 155 5.13 -11.19 8.78
CA THR A 155 4.54 -11.21 10.12
C THR A 155 3.88 -12.56 10.44
N ALA A 156 3.32 -13.24 9.44
CA ALA A 156 2.58 -14.49 9.61
C ALA A 156 2.83 -15.44 8.41
N PRO A 157 4.08 -15.94 8.21
CA PRO A 157 4.46 -16.74 7.05
C PRO A 157 3.67 -18.04 6.90
N GLU A 158 3.32 -18.69 8.01
CA GLU A 158 2.51 -19.91 8.02
C GLU A 158 1.11 -19.68 7.42
N MET A 159 0.50 -18.52 7.73
CA MET A 159 -0.80 -18.14 7.18
C MET A 159 -0.70 -17.61 5.75
N ALA A 160 0.39 -16.93 5.39
CA ALA A 160 0.60 -16.40 4.06
C ALA A 160 0.90 -17.51 3.02
N THR A 161 1.50 -18.63 3.46
CA THR A 161 1.94 -19.73 2.58
C THR A 161 0.82 -20.30 1.70
N PRO A 162 -0.35 -20.71 2.22
CA PRO A 162 -1.47 -21.16 1.38
C PRO A 162 -1.92 -20.10 0.37
N LEU A 163 -2.00 -18.84 0.80
CA LEU A 163 -2.40 -17.73 -0.06
C LEU A 163 -1.40 -17.49 -1.20
N LEU A 164 -0.10 -17.61 -0.92
CA LEU A 164 0.96 -17.53 -1.94
C LEU A 164 0.83 -18.63 -2.97
N ILE A 165 0.64 -19.89 -2.52
CA ILE A 165 0.46 -21.02 -3.44
C ILE A 165 -0.73 -20.77 -4.36
N HIS A 166 -1.89 -20.39 -3.82
CA HIS A 166 -3.06 -20.09 -4.65
C HIS A 166 -2.85 -18.90 -5.58
N THR A 167 -2.13 -17.86 -5.12
CA THR A 167 -1.80 -16.70 -5.95
C THR A 167 -0.87 -17.07 -7.11
N ILE A 168 0.10 -17.96 -6.88
CA ILE A 168 0.98 -18.53 -7.91
C ILE A 168 0.15 -19.31 -8.93
N GLU A 169 -0.68 -20.24 -8.46
CA GLU A 169 -1.53 -21.07 -9.33
C GLU A 169 -2.42 -20.21 -10.23
N TRP A 170 -3.08 -19.21 -9.67
CA TRP A 170 -3.92 -18.29 -10.41
C TRP A 170 -3.15 -17.53 -11.50
N HIS A 171 -1.97 -17.01 -11.18
CA HIS A 171 -1.12 -16.36 -12.16
C HIS A 171 -0.70 -17.30 -13.29
N VAL A 172 -0.37 -18.55 -12.96
CA VAL A 172 -0.02 -19.56 -13.97
C VAL A 172 -1.21 -19.87 -14.88
N GLU A 173 -2.42 -19.94 -14.32
CA GLU A 173 -3.65 -20.22 -15.06
C GLU A 173 -4.04 -19.11 -16.07
N MET A 174 -3.59 -17.88 -15.85
CA MET A 174 -3.79 -16.77 -16.79
C MET A 174 -2.92 -16.84 -18.05
N ARG A 175 -1.90 -17.71 -18.08
CA ARG A 175 -1.11 -18.09 -19.27
C ARG A 175 -0.47 -16.93 -20.07
N SER A 176 -0.21 -15.80 -19.43
CA SER A 176 0.53 -14.68 -20.05
C SER A 176 1.96 -14.61 -19.52
N ARG A 177 2.87 -14.02 -20.30
CA ARG A 177 4.26 -13.79 -19.87
C ARG A 177 4.30 -12.95 -18.59
N GLU A 178 3.49 -11.90 -18.51
CA GLU A 178 3.41 -11.01 -17.36
C GLU A 178 2.97 -11.76 -16.11
N HIS A 179 1.99 -12.67 -16.22
CA HIS A 179 1.57 -13.48 -15.09
C HIS A 179 2.60 -14.55 -14.70
N TYR A 180 3.35 -15.13 -15.64
CA TYR A 180 4.47 -16.02 -15.29
C TYR A 180 5.57 -15.28 -14.53
N LEU A 181 5.86 -14.02 -14.87
CA LEU A 181 6.79 -13.18 -14.10
C LEU A 181 6.26 -12.90 -12.69
N MET A 182 4.95 -12.66 -12.55
CA MET A 182 4.33 -12.50 -11.23
C MET A 182 4.34 -13.81 -10.43
N ALA A 183 4.11 -14.96 -11.06
CA ALA A 183 4.24 -16.26 -10.43
C ALA A 183 5.66 -16.50 -9.92
N ALA A 184 6.69 -16.15 -10.72
CA ALA A 184 8.08 -16.20 -10.30
C ALA A 184 8.35 -15.30 -9.07
N PHE A 185 7.85 -14.07 -9.10
CA PHE A 185 7.95 -13.15 -7.95
C PHE A 185 7.38 -13.76 -6.67
N TYR A 186 6.21 -14.40 -6.74
CA TYR A 186 5.61 -15.05 -5.56
C TYR A 186 6.29 -16.38 -5.18
N LEU A 187 6.90 -17.10 -6.13
CA LEU A 187 7.75 -18.26 -5.83
C LEU A 187 8.99 -17.84 -5.02
N ASP A 188 9.61 -16.70 -5.34
CA ASP A 188 10.72 -16.16 -4.55
C ASP A 188 10.29 -15.87 -3.10
N GLN A 189 9.10 -15.30 -2.91
CA GLN A 189 8.55 -15.06 -1.58
C GLN A 189 8.27 -16.38 -0.84
N LEU A 190 7.67 -17.36 -1.54
CA LEU A 190 7.35 -18.67 -0.97
C LEU A 190 8.61 -19.43 -0.53
N ASN A 191 9.71 -19.33 -1.30
CA ASN A 191 11.00 -19.90 -0.93
C ASN A 191 11.55 -19.30 0.38
N GLY A 192 11.21 -18.04 0.68
CA GLY A 192 11.55 -17.41 1.96
C GLY A 192 10.69 -17.88 3.14
N CYS A 193 9.50 -18.44 2.88
CA CYS A 193 8.58 -18.91 3.91
C CYS A 193 8.79 -20.38 4.32
N LEU A 194 9.36 -21.18 3.43
CA LEU A 194 9.45 -22.63 3.57
C LEU A 194 10.90 -23.08 3.73
N ASN A 195 11.12 -24.23 4.35
CA ASN A 195 12.43 -24.86 4.27
C ASN A 195 12.67 -25.43 2.86
N HIS A 196 13.92 -25.80 2.56
CA HIS A 196 14.31 -26.25 1.23
C HIS A 196 13.51 -27.48 0.77
N GLU A 197 13.30 -28.47 1.64
CA GLU A 197 12.59 -29.70 1.30
C GLU A 197 11.10 -29.45 1.00
N GLU A 198 10.45 -28.63 1.85
CA GLU A 198 9.07 -28.19 1.66
C GLU A 198 8.91 -27.42 0.35
N PHE A 199 9.80 -26.48 0.06
CA PHE A 199 9.77 -25.70 -1.17
C PHE A 199 9.94 -26.58 -2.41
N GLN A 200 10.89 -27.52 -2.40
CA GLN A 200 11.07 -28.48 -3.50
C GLN A 200 9.84 -29.38 -3.69
N SER A 201 9.19 -29.79 -2.59
CA SER A 201 7.93 -30.53 -2.65
C SER A 201 6.83 -29.74 -3.37
N VAL A 202 6.65 -28.45 -3.02
CA VAL A 202 5.68 -27.57 -3.68
C VAL A 202 6.03 -27.38 -5.17
N LEU A 203 7.30 -27.16 -5.52
CA LEU A 203 7.73 -27.03 -6.91
C LEU A 203 7.42 -28.29 -7.72
N SER A 204 7.61 -29.48 -7.13
CA SER A 204 7.27 -30.75 -7.77
C SER A 204 5.77 -30.84 -8.09
N VAL A 205 4.90 -30.48 -7.13
CA VAL A 205 3.44 -30.44 -7.31
C VAL A 205 3.05 -29.46 -8.42
N LEU A 206 3.58 -28.24 -8.38
CA LEU A 206 3.30 -27.21 -9.40
C LEU A 206 3.80 -27.64 -10.80
N ASN A 207 5.00 -28.22 -10.89
CA ASN A 207 5.55 -28.70 -12.16
C ASN A 207 4.72 -29.84 -12.75
N HIS A 208 4.21 -30.74 -11.90
CA HIS A 208 3.32 -31.82 -12.32
C HIS A 208 1.99 -31.27 -12.84
N ARG A 209 1.30 -30.44 -12.04
CA ARG A 209 -0.01 -29.85 -12.35
C ARG A 209 0.03 -29.04 -13.65
N PHE A 210 1.09 -28.25 -13.85
CA PHE A 210 1.24 -27.34 -14.99
C PHE A 210 2.24 -27.83 -16.04
N SER A 211 2.47 -29.14 -16.13
CA SER A 211 3.44 -29.79 -17.03
C SER A 211 3.29 -29.45 -18.52
N LYS A 212 2.10 -29.04 -18.96
CA LYS A 212 1.81 -28.63 -20.35
C LYS A 212 2.16 -27.17 -20.65
N LEU A 213 2.39 -26.34 -19.63
CA LEU A 213 2.66 -24.91 -19.78
C LEU A 213 4.16 -24.66 -19.89
N LYS A 214 4.69 -24.67 -21.13
CA LYS A 214 6.12 -24.52 -21.40
C LYS A 214 6.73 -23.27 -20.75
N GLY A 215 6.07 -22.12 -20.84
CA GLY A 215 6.56 -20.87 -20.26
C GLY A 215 6.70 -20.92 -18.74
N PHE A 216 5.74 -21.53 -18.04
CA PHE A 216 5.84 -21.70 -16.59
C PHE A 216 6.88 -22.77 -16.19
N ARG A 217 7.06 -23.83 -16.99
CA ARG A 217 8.14 -24.81 -16.75
C ARG A 217 9.53 -24.20 -16.82
N GLU A 218 9.73 -23.21 -17.69
CA GLU A 218 10.98 -22.45 -17.72
C GLU A 218 11.20 -21.70 -16.42
N VAL A 219 10.15 -21.08 -15.86
CA VAL A 219 10.18 -20.45 -14.53
C VAL A 219 10.62 -21.46 -13.46
N ILE A 220 9.95 -22.61 -13.35
CA ILE A 220 10.28 -23.61 -12.33
C ILE A 220 11.72 -24.12 -12.44
N ARG A 221 12.25 -24.30 -13.66
CA ARG A 221 13.62 -24.77 -13.87
C ARG A 221 14.70 -23.86 -13.28
N HIS A 222 14.39 -22.59 -13.01
CA HIS A 222 15.31 -21.69 -12.33
C HIS A 222 15.51 -22.04 -10.85
N TYR A 223 14.56 -22.76 -10.24
CA TYR A 223 14.57 -23.09 -8.80
C TYR A 223 14.98 -24.54 -8.50
N THR A 224 15.08 -25.39 -9.52
CA THR A 224 15.43 -26.82 -9.39
C THR A 224 16.87 -27.12 -9.82
N ARG A 225 17.70 -26.09 -10.03
CA ARG A 225 19.12 -26.20 -10.38
C ARG A 225 19.96 -25.94 -9.15
#